data_AF-A0A3D0NGZ1-F1
#
_entry.id   AF-A0A3D0NGZ1-F1
#
_cell.length_a   1.000
_cell.length_b   1.000
_cell.length_c   1.000
_cell.angle_alpha   90.00
_cell.angle_beta   90.00
_cell.angle_gamma   90.00
#
_symmetry.space_group_name_H-M   'P 1'
#
loop_
_entity.id
_entity.type
_entity.pdbx_description
1 polymer ?
#
loop_
_entity_poly.entity_id
_entity_poly.type
_entity_poly.pdbx_seq_one_letter_code
_entity_poly.pdbx_strand_id
1 'polypeptide(L)'
;ERITAGEALEYGLVSAVYPQDDLETEVARVINTLMSGPAVALRKTKQAINSATLTELDDAIDRETAGQLILLQSKDFREGTRAFQERRAAHFTDI
;
A
#
# COMPACT_ATOMS: atom_id res chain seq x y z
N GLU A 1 -9.00 -7.03 7.27
CA GLU A 1 -9.89 -7.87 6.45
C GLU A 1 -9.65 -7.56 4.97
N ARG A 2 -10.18 -8.38 4.05
CA ARG A 2 -10.08 -8.08 2.61
C ARG A 2 -11.19 -7.09 2.24
N ILE A 3 -10.85 -6.12 1.41
CA ILE A 3 -11.82 -5.21 0.78
C ILE A 3 -11.87 -5.47 -0.72
N THR A 4 -13.03 -5.24 -1.32
CA THR A 4 -13.24 -5.30 -2.76
C THR A 4 -12.66 -4.07 -3.46
N ALA A 5 -12.44 -4.16 -4.78
CA ALA A 5 -12.00 -3.01 -5.57
C ALA A 5 -13.02 -1.86 -5.51
N GLY A 6 -14.32 -2.17 -5.47
CA GLY A 6 -15.39 -1.17 -5.36
C GLY A 6 -15.33 -0.41 -4.04
N GLU A 7 -15.18 -1.11 -2.91
CA GLU A 7 -15.00 -0.48 -1.60
C GLU A 7 -13.71 0.37 -1.56
N ALA A 8 -12.61 -0.13 -2.15
CA ALA A 8 -11.37 0.64 -2.24
C ALA A 8 -11.54 1.96 -3.02
N LEU A 9 -12.36 1.98 -4.07
CA LEU A 9 -12.68 3.19 -4.82
C LEU A 9 -13.54 4.15 -3.98
N GLU A 10 -14.56 3.63 -3.30
CA GLU A 10 -15.44 4.42 -2.43
C GLU A 10 -14.66 5.08 -1.30
N TYR A 11 -13.66 4.38 -0.74
CA TYR A 11 -12.79 4.91 0.31
C TYR A 11 -11.69 5.85 -0.21
N GLY A 12 -11.56 6.01 -1.53
CA GLY A 12 -10.51 6.82 -2.15
C GLY A 12 -9.11 6.19 -2.10
N LEU A 13 -9.01 4.89 -1.83
CA LEU A 13 -7.74 4.15 -1.81
C LEU A 13 -7.19 3.91 -3.23
N VAL A 14 -8.08 3.77 -4.21
CA VAL A 14 -7.74 3.71 -5.64
C VAL A 14 -8.49 4.80 -6.39
N SER A 15 -7.92 5.28 -7.51
CA SER A 15 -8.50 6.36 -8.29
C SER A 15 -9.51 5.90 -9.35
N ALA A 16 -9.50 4.62 -9.72
CA ALA A 16 -10.42 4.02 -10.69
C ALA A 16 -10.47 2.49 -10.55
N VAL A 17 -11.56 1.89 -11.02
CA VAL A 17 -11.78 0.44 -11.11
C VAL A 17 -12.35 0.12 -12.48
N TYR A 18 -11.83 -0.92 -13.13
CA TYR A 18 -12.22 -1.32 -14.47
C TYR A 18 -12.48 -2.84 -14.51
N PRO A 19 -13.28 -3.33 -15.47
CA PRO A 19 -13.29 -4.75 -15.82
C PRO A 19 -11.87 -5.24 -16.12
N GLN A 20 -11.59 -6.50 -15.79
CA GLN A 20 -10.25 -7.06 -15.97
C GLN A 20 -9.74 -6.97 -17.41
N ASP A 21 -10.63 -7.19 -18.38
CA ASP A 21 -10.31 -7.17 -19.81
C ASP A 21 -9.96 -5.76 -20.33
N ASP A 22 -10.37 -4.71 -19.62
CA ASP A 22 -10.16 -3.30 -20.02
C ASP A 22 -8.95 -2.65 -19.30
N LEU A 23 -8.42 -3.29 -18.26
CA LEU A 23 -7.43 -2.69 -17.36
C LEU A 23 -6.19 -2.18 -18.10
N GLU A 24 -5.63 -2.99 -18.99
CA GLU A 24 -4.44 -2.65 -19.78
C GLU A 24 -4.69 -1.43 -20.68
N THR A 25 -5.86 -1.37 -21.32
CA THR A 25 -6.25 -0.25 -22.18
C THR A 25 -6.36 1.04 -21.36
N GLU A 26 -6.97 0.99 -20.18
CA GLU A 26 -7.15 2.15 -19.33
C GLU A 26 -5.85 2.63 -18.68
N VAL A 27 -4.96 1.70 -18.29
CA VAL A 27 -3.60 2.03 -17.82
C VAL A 27 -2.82 2.74 -18.94
N ALA A 28 -2.86 2.20 -20.17
CA ALA A 28 -2.20 2.82 -21.32
C ALA A 28 -2.74 4.23 -21.60
N ARG A 29 -4.05 4.46 -21.44
CA ARG A 29 -4.66 5.78 -21.59
C ARG A 29 -4.12 6.78 -20.56
N VAL A 30 -3.99 6.39 -19.29
CA VAL A 30 -3.41 7.24 -18.24
C VAL A 30 -1.96 7.58 -18.54
N ILE A 31 -1.15 6.57 -18.91
CA ILE A 31 0.26 6.77 -19.28
C ILE A 31 0.39 7.74 -20.45
N ASN A 32 -0.37 7.53 -21.53
CA ASN A 32 -0.34 8.39 -22.71
C ASN A 32 -0.70 9.85 -22.36
N THR A 33 -1.70 10.04 -21.48
CA THR A 33 -2.08 11.37 -20.99
C THR A 33 -0.90 12.04 -20.27
N LEU A 34 -0.24 11.33 -19.35
CA LEU A 34 0.91 11.85 -18.60
C LEU A 34 2.11 12.15 -19.52
N MET A 35 2.38 11.28 -20.49
CA MET A 35 3.49 11.43 -21.45
C MET A 35 3.29 12.62 -22.40
N SER A 36 2.05 12.88 -22.81
CA SER A 36 1.71 14.03 -23.65
C SER A 36 1.64 15.36 -22.88
N GLY A 37 1.66 15.31 -21.54
CA GLY A 37 1.44 16.47 -20.68
C GLY A 37 2.70 17.29 -20.37
N PRO A 38 2.54 18.46 -19.72
CA PRO A 38 3.65 19.32 -19.32
C PRO A 38 4.41 18.69 -18.13
N ALA A 39 5.40 17.84 -18.42
CA ALA A 39 6.11 17.03 -17.41
C ALA A 39 6.64 17.82 -16.21
N VAL A 40 7.15 19.04 -16.43
CA VAL A 40 7.66 19.90 -15.33
C VAL A 40 6.53 20.35 -14.41
N ALA A 41 5.38 20.76 -14.98
CA ALA A 41 4.22 21.18 -14.19
C ALA A 41 3.64 20.00 -13.41
N LEU A 42 3.45 18.85 -14.07
CA LEU A 42 2.98 17.62 -13.41
C LEU A 42 3.87 17.22 -12.22
N ARG A 43 5.19 17.29 -12.40
CA ARG A 43 6.15 17.04 -11.32
C ARG A 43 5.99 18.03 -10.17
N LYS A 44 5.91 19.33 -10.46
CA LYS A 44 5.79 20.37 -9.44
C LYS A 44 4.48 20.28 -8.67
N THR A 45 3.38 19.96 -9.35
CA THR A 45 2.08 19.69 -8.71
C THR A 45 2.16 18.49 -7.79
N LYS A 46 2.71 17.35 -8.24
CA LYS A 46 2.88 16.16 -7.39
C LYS A 46 3.76 16.45 -6.17
N GLN A 47 4.86 17.20 -6.36
CA GLN A 47 5.72 17.64 -5.26
C GLN A 47 4.93 18.47 -4.23
N ALA A 48 4.18 19.48 -4.68
CA ALA A 48 3.39 20.33 -3.78
C ALA A 48 2.34 19.54 -2.99
N ILE A 49 1.61 18.62 -3.65
CA ILE A 49 0.61 17.77 -3.00
C ILE A 49 1.28 16.87 -1.96
N ASN A 50 2.38 16.19 -2.31
CA ASN A 50 3.09 15.32 -1.39
C ASN A 50 3.61 16.10 -0.17
N SER A 51 4.20 17.27 -0.37
CA SER A 51 4.66 18.12 0.75
C SER A 51 3.52 18.61 1.65
N ALA A 52 2.29 18.69 1.15
CA ALA A 52 1.12 19.09 1.94
C ALA A 52 0.43 17.91 2.64
N THR A 53 0.60 16.68 2.16
CA THR A 53 -0.23 15.53 2.59
C THR A 53 0.56 14.36 3.19
N LEU A 54 1.86 14.24 2.87
CA LEU A 54 2.71 13.13 3.28
C LEU A 54 3.80 13.58 4.27
N THR A 55 3.52 14.60 5.10
CA THR A 55 4.52 15.20 5.99
C THR A 55 5.07 14.24 7.04
N GLU A 56 4.29 13.23 7.43
CA GLU A 56 4.63 12.24 8.46
C GLU A 56 5.00 10.88 7.87
N LEU A 57 5.05 10.74 6.54
CA LEU A 57 5.18 9.43 5.92
C LEU A 57 6.50 8.74 6.30
N ASP A 58 7.62 9.47 6.24
CA ASP A 58 8.94 8.92 6.57
C ASP A 58 9.01 8.56 8.07
N ASP A 59 8.58 9.45 8.96
CA ASP A 59 8.53 9.19 10.41
C ASP A 59 7.59 8.03 10.79
N ALA A 60 6.51 7.82 10.02
CA ALA A 60 5.62 6.66 10.19
C ALA A 60 6.31 5.36 9.79
N ILE A 61 7.02 5.35 8.67
CA ILE A 61 7.80 4.20 8.19
C ILE A 61 8.93 3.86 9.18
N ASP A 62 9.59 4.85 9.78
CA ASP A 62 10.64 4.62 10.76
C ASP A 62 10.10 3.98 12.05
N ARG A 63 8.95 4.47 12.54
CA ARG A 63 8.25 3.86 13.69
C ARG A 63 7.79 2.44 13.38
N GLU A 64 7.24 2.20 12.20
CA GLU A 64 6.86 0.86 11.74
C GLU A 64 8.07 -0.05 11.70
N THR A 65 9.18 0.40 11.10
CA THR A 65 10.42 -0.37 10.99
C THR A 65 10.97 -0.76 12.36
N ALA A 66 11.04 0.19 13.29
CA ALA A 66 11.50 -0.07 14.65
C ALA A 66 10.61 -1.10 15.38
N GLY A 67 9.29 -0.95 15.27
CA GLY A 67 8.32 -1.90 15.85
C GLY A 67 8.42 -3.29 15.23
N GLN A 68 8.48 -3.37 13.90
CA GLN A 68 8.60 -4.64 13.17
C GLN A 68 9.89 -5.37 13.53
N LEU A 69 11.03 -4.66 13.67
CA LEU A 69 12.29 -5.29 14.09
C LEU A 69 12.20 -5.97 15.47
N ILE A 70 11.43 -5.41 16.40
CA ILE A 70 11.14 -6.03 17.70
C ILE A 70 10.24 -7.26 17.51
N LEU A 71 9.15 -7.12 16.76
CA LEU A 71 8.18 -8.20 16.52
C LEU A 71 8.81 -9.41 15.82
N LEU A 72 9.71 -9.18 14.85
CA LEU A 72 10.42 -10.24 14.13
C LEU A 72 11.25 -11.16 15.05
N GLN A 73 11.61 -10.69 16.26
CA GLN A 73 12.36 -11.47 17.25
C GLN A 73 11.45 -12.16 18.27
N SER A 74 10.14 -11.91 18.24
CA SER A 74 9.19 -12.36 19.25
C SER A 74 8.90 -13.87 19.16
N LYS A 75 8.27 -14.41 20.21
CA LYS A 75 7.83 -15.82 20.17
C LYS A 75 6.64 -15.96 19.24
N ASP A 76 5.73 -15.00 19.26
CA ASP A 76 4.52 -15.01 18.45
C ASP A 76 4.79 -14.87 16.96
N PHE A 77 5.84 -14.13 16.55
CA PHE A 77 6.26 -14.15 15.16
C PHE A 77 6.76 -15.54 14.71
N ARG A 78 7.59 -16.20 15.53
CA ARG A 78 8.08 -17.55 15.24
C ARG A 78 6.94 -18.58 15.20
N GLU A 79 5.98 -18.46 16.11
CA GLU A 79 4.80 -19.32 16.12
C GLU A 79 3.89 -19.05 14.93
N GLY A 80 3.61 -17.78 14.60
CA GLY A 80 2.77 -17.40 13.47
C GLY A 80 3.34 -17.88 12.14
N THR A 81 4.63 -17.69 11.92
CA THR A 81 5.32 -18.18 10.71
C THR A 81 5.29 -19.70 10.60
N ARG A 82 5.53 -20.41 11.71
CA ARG A 82 5.44 -21.88 11.76
C ARG A 82 4.02 -22.38 11.50
N ALA A 83 3.03 -21.82 12.18
CA ALA A 83 1.63 -22.20 12.04
C ALA A 83 1.13 -21.99 10.60
N PHE A 84 1.54 -20.89 9.96
CA PHE A 84 1.25 -20.62 8.55
C PHE A 84 1.85 -21.69 7.62
N GLN A 85 3.13 -22.04 7.81
CA GLN A 85 3.80 -23.08 7.02
C GLN A 85 3.16 -24.46 7.20
N GLU A 86 2.80 -24.80 8.44
CA GLU A 86 2.16 -26.07 8.81
C GLU A 86 0.64 -26.08 8.51
N ARG A 87 0.06 -24.96 8.06
CA ARG A 87 -1.39 -24.78 7.80
C ARG A 87 -2.28 -25.13 9.00
N ARG A 88 -1.86 -24.72 10.20
CA ARG A 88 -2.62 -24.87 11.44
C ARG A 88 -2.95 -23.52 12.07
N ALA A 89 -3.82 -23.52 13.07
CA ALA A 89 -4.04 -22.33 13.89
C ALA A 89 -2.79 -22.00 14.73
N ALA A 90 -2.49 -20.71 14.88
CA ALA A 90 -1.41 -20.21 15.71
C ALA A 90 -1.85 -20.04 17.17
N HIS A 91 -0.92 -20.22 18.11
CA HIS A 91 -1.14 -19.99 19.55
C HIS A 91 -0.22 -18.89 20.08
N PHE A 92 -0.72 -17.65 20.09
CA PHE A 92 0.01 -16.46 20.54
C PHE A 92 0.04 -16.35 22.07
N THR A 93 1.18 -15.91 22.62
CA THR A 93 1.49 -15.93 24.06
C THR A 93 2.30 -14.74 24.56
N ASP A 94 2.81 -13.87 23.68
CA ASP A 94 3.51 -12.66 24.09
C ASP A 94 2.50 -11.71 24.79
N ILE A 95 2.94 -10.99 25.84
CA ILE A 95 2.12 -10.04 26.66
C ILE A 95 2.60 -8.61 26.40
#